data_AF-A0A1V9DFS1-F1
#
_entry.id   AF-A0A1V9DFS1-F1
#
_cell.length_a   1.000
_cell.length_b   1.000
_cell.length_c   1.000
_cell.angle_alpha   90.00
_cell.angle_beta   90.00
_cell.angle_gamma   90.00
#
_symmetry.space_group_name_H-M   'P 1'
#
loop_
_entity.id
_entity.type
_entity.pdbx_description
1 polymer ?
#
loop_
_entity_poly.entity_id
_entity_poly.type
_entity_poly.pdbx_seq_one_letter_code
_entity_poly.pdbx_strand_id
1 'polypeptide(L)'
;MSILKLVKEQVLGSIITAILGVVVTLGLFHFTSQPMRSADVREKLVEMARACIQQQLATNLTSVLFDSVTSESLDLSTSNSVVVYGKAMSANGALSRFLMIFEPSGQNLIDKVVGRPGFYDIGYWAIIPGAENDEVVASSINIEDLDKDGNKDILIRLKSTYMDGVSKGLLIFKKDKHDLWHLMGLPSMTKIMHSIAAGQSPLPEGLQPILPPIPWFSNDKKLKPQSNYKHYLDWEVDESDWQATDAIGKHSFWMIRNGTKIKMFENDQAGYKHFGVLANIYDDEAIQGKHHLIVSFFRIENNRLIPDQHWNWAYPMFSLGLEDSKAVDLNEIHEAGLQAHNTDNSVFGLTEFGKIDSD
;
A
#
# COMPACT_ATOMS: atom_id res chain seq x y z
N MET A 1 -77.49 13.15 23.07
CA MET A 1 -76.12 12.68 23.35
C MET A 1 -75.41 13.81 24.11
N SER A 2 -74.96 13.61 25.35
CA SER A 2 -74.46 14.72 26.17
C SER A 2 -73.03 15.11 25.76
N ILE A 3 -72.75 16.42 25.76
CA ILE A 3 -71.44 17.00 25.44
C ILE A 3 -70.31 16.34 26.27
N LEU A 4 -70.62 15.95 27.50
CA LEU A 4 -69.72 15.24 28.40
C LEU A 4 -69.26 13.87 27.89
N LYS A 5 -70.12 13.16 27.14
CA LYS A 5 -69.81 11.85 26.55
C LYS A 5 -68.87 11.98 25.35
N LEU A 6 -69.10 13.01 24.53
CA LEU A 6 -68.27 13.34 23.38
C LEU A 6 -66.85 13.76 23.78
N VAL A 7 -66.72 14.58 24.84
CA VAL A 7 -65.41 15.00 25.38
C VAL A 7 -64.64 13.82 25.97
N LYS A 8 -65.31 12.91 26.69
CA LYS A 8 -64.67 11.69 27.20
C LYS A 8 -64.18 10.77 26.07
N GLU A 9 -64.99 10.57 25.02
CA GLU A 9 -64.60 9.75 23.87
C GLU A 9 -63.44 10.37 23.08
N GLN A 10 -63.42 11.70 22.90
CA GLN A 10 -62.30 12.39 22.26
C GLN A 10 -61.01 12.31 23.10
N VAL A 11 -61.07 12.56 24.41
CA VAL A 11 -59.89 12.47 25.29
C VAL A 11 -59.35 11.05 25.35
N LEU A 12 -60.23 10.04 25.45
CA LEU A 12 -59.83 8.63 25.43
C LEU A 12 -59.21 8.25 24.08
N GLY A 13 -59.78 8.71 22.96
CA GLY A 13 -59.23 8.54 21.62
C GLY A 13 -57.83 9.17 21.50
N SER A 14 -57.64 10.41 21.96
CA SER A 14 -56.33 11.07 21.95
C SER A 14 -55.29 10.33 22.81
N ILE A 15 -55.67 9.83 23.99
CA ILE A 15 -54.78 9.05 24.86
C ILE A 15 -54.39 7.73 24.20
N ILE A 16 -55.34 7.00 23.62
CA ILE A 16 -55.06 5.74 22.92
C ILE A 16 -54.14 5.99 21.73
N THR A 17 -54.37 7.05 20.96
CA THR A 17 -53.54 7.41 19.79
C THR A 17 -52.13 7.81 20.22
N ALA A 18 -51.99 8.53 21.33
CA ALA A 18 -50.69 8.89 21.90
C ALA A 18 -49.91 7.66 22.40
N ILE A 19 -50.59 6.73 23.08
CA ILE A 19 -49.99 5.46 23.53
C ILE A 19 -49.57 4.62 22.31
N LEU A 20 -50.43 4.51 21.29
CA LEU A 20 -50.12 3.78 20.07
C LEU A 20 -48.92 4.41 19.35
N GLY A 21 -48.87 5.74 19.28
CA GLY A 21 -47.74 6.49 18.72
C GLY A 21 -46.44 6.16 19.44
N VAL A 22 -46.43 6.24 20.78
CA VAL A 22 -45.25 5.90 21.60
C VAL A 22 -44.81 4.46 21.40
N VAL A 23 -45.73 3.50 21.36
CA VAL A 23 -45.42 2.08 21.14
C VAL A 23 -44.83 1.86 19.73
N VAL A 24 -45.40 2.49 18.71
CA VAL A 24 -44.89 2.40 17.33
C VAL A 24 -43.50 3.05 17.21
N THR A 25 -43.29 4.22 17.83
CA THR A 25 -41.97 4.89 17.82
C THR A 25 -40.92 4.10 18.59
N LEU A 26 -41.24 3.56 19.77
CA LEU A 26 -40.35 2.70 20.54
C LEU A 26 -40.05 1.38 19.83
N GLY A 27 -41.04 0.79 19.17
CA GLY A 27 -40.88 -0.41 18.35
C GLY A 27 -39.96 -0.14 17.16
N LEU A 28 -40.22 0.91 16.38
CA LEU A 28 -39.36 1.35 15.28
C LEU A 28 -37.93 1.60 15.78
N PHE A 29 -37.77 2.33 16.88
CA PHE A 29 -36.45 2.59 17.48
C PHE A 29 -35.75 1.29 17.84
N HIS A 30 -36.40 0.41 18.61
CA HIS A 30 -35.84 -0.87 19.04
C HIS A 30 -35.43 -1.78 17.88
N PHE A 31 -36.19 -1.80 16.79
CA PHE A 31 -35.85 -2.59 15.59
C PHE A 31 -34.75 -1.93 14.74
N THR A 32 -34.71 -0.59 14.65
CA THR A 32 -33.69 0.11 13.86
C THR A 32 -32.37 0.34 14.60
N SER A 33 -32.38 0.26 15.93
CA SER A 33 -31.22 0.52 16.79
C SER A 33 -30.49 -0.76 17.22
N GLN A 34 -30.86 -1.92 16.69
CA GLN A 34 -30.11 -3.15 17.00
C GLN A 34 -28.72 -3.05 16.35
N PRO A 35 -27.64 -3.23 17.12
CA PRO A 35 -26.30 -3.22 16.55
C PRO A 35 -26.19 -4.37 15.54
N MET A 36 -25.79 -4.06 14.30
CA MET A 36 -25.48 -5.09 13.31
C MET A 36 -24.37 -5.98 13.85
N ARG A 37 -24.53 -7.30 13.73
CA ARG A 37 -23.46 -8.23 14.14
C ARG A 37 -22.32 -8.11 13.13
N SER A 38 -21.10 -8.39 13.58
CA SER A 38 -19.91 -8.38 12.70
C SER A 38 -20.05 -9.31 11.50
N ALA A 39 -20.76 -10.43 11.66
CA ALA A 39 -21.08 -11.37 10.59
C ALA A 39 -21.96 -10.72 9.50
N ASP A 40 -23.01 -10.01 9.91
CA ASP A 40 -23.96 -9.35 9.00
C ASP A 40 -23.26 -8.22 8.21
N VAL A 41 -22.37 -7.47 8.86
CA VAL A 41 -21.54 -6.45 8.20
C VAL A 41 -20.63 -7.11 7.17
N ARG A 42 -19.91 -8.18 7.54
CA ARG A 42 -19.01 -8.89 6.63
C ARG A 42 -19.75 -9.45 5.42
N GLU A 43 -20.90 -10.09 5.62
CA GLU A 43 -21.72 -10.64 4.53
C GLU A 43 -22.11 -9.55 3.53
N LYS A 44 -22.59 -8.42 4.04
CA LYS A 44 -23.01 -7.31 3.19
C LYS A 44 -21.84 -6.61 2.49
N LEU A 45 -20.65 -6.50 3.12
CA LEU A 45 -19.43 -6.05 2.44
C LEU A 45 -19.01 -7.01 1.31
N VAL A 46 -19.14 -8.32 1.51
CA VAL A 46 -18.88 -9.33 0.47
C VAL A 46 -19.87 -9.21 -0.68
N GLU A 47 -21.15 -8.93 -0.40
CA GLU A 47 -22.16 -8.67 -1.44
C GLU A 47 -21.84 -7.41 -2.25
N MET A 48 -21.46 -6.32 -1.58
CA MET A 48 -21.02 -5.09 -2.25
C MET A 48 -19.77 -5.35 -3.13
N ALA A 49 -18.78 -6.07 -2.60
CA ALA A 49 -17.58 -6.42 -3.34
C ALA A 49 -17.92 -7.27 -4.57
N ARG A 50 -18.79 -8.26 -4.41
CA ARG A 50 -19.25 -9.12 -5.49
C ARG A 50 -19.93 -8.31 -6.59
N ALA A 51 -20.89 -7.45 -6.22
CA ALA A 51 -21.60 -6.62 -7.19
C ALA A 51 -20.66 -5.70 -7.97
N CYS A 52 -19.72 -5.06 -7.26
CA CYS A 52 -18.70 -4.21 -7.86
C CYS A 52 -17.82 -4.99 -8.86
N ILE A 53 -17.23 -6.12 -8.44
CA ILE A 53 -16.34 -6.92 -9.30
C ILE A 53 -17.09 -7.49 -10.50
N GLN A 54 -18.32 -7.98 -10.32
CA GLN A 54 -19.16 -8.48 -11.43
C GLN A 54 -19.40 -7.40 -12.48
N GLN A 55 -19.67 -6.17 -12.02
CA GLN A 55 -19.86 -5.02 -12.90
C GLN A 55 -18.57 -4.70 -13.67
N GLN A 56 -17.42 -4.62 -12.98
CA GLN A 56 -16.16 -4.21 -13.60
C GLN A 56 -15.59 -5.27 -14.55
N LEU A 57 -15.72 -6.55 -14.21
CA LEU A 57 -15.23 -7.66 -15.04
C LEU A 57 -16.25 -8.13 -16.08
N ALA A 58 -17.47 -7.57 -16.08
CA ALA A 58 -18.60 -7.98 -16.93
C ALA A 58 -18.80 -9.52 -16.95
N THR A 59 -18.66 -10.15 -15.78
CA THR A 59 -18.70 -11.62 -15.64
C THR A 59 -19.43 -12.04 -14.37
N ASN A 60 -19.95 -13.26 -14.38
CA ASN A 60 -20.54 -13.84 -13.19
C ASN A 60 -19.44 -14.44 -12.29
N LEU A 61 -19.55 -14.18 -10.99
CA LEU A 61 -18.64 -14.71 -9.98
C LEU A 61 -19.25 -15.92 -9.29
N THR A 62 -18.47 -16.99 -9.17
CA THR A 62 -18.83 -18.19 -8.40
C THR A 62 -18.50 -18.04 -6.93
N SER A 63 -17.44 -17.29 -6.61
CA SER A 63 -17.06 -16.98 -5.24
C SER A 63 -16.33 -15.64 -5.12
N VAL A 64 -16.48 -15.03 -3.94
CA VAL A 64 -15.74 -13.85 -3.48
C VAL A 64 -15.34 -14.13 -2.05
N LEU A 65 -14.04 -14.06 -1.76
CA LEU A 65 -13.47 -14.38 -0.46
C LEU A 65 -12.55 -13.25 -0.02
N PHE A 66 -12.66 -12.85 1.24
CA PHE A 66 -11.78 -11.87 1.85
C PHE A 66 -10.63 -12.62 2.52
N ASP A 67 -9.42 -12.45 2.00
CA ASP A 67 -8.21 -13.11 2.49
C ASP A 67 -7.59 -12.31 3.66
N SER A 68 -7.66 -10.99 3.60
CA SER A 68 -7.19 -10.09 4.67
C SER A 68 -8.15 -8.92 4.83
N VAL A 69 -8.45 -8.58 6.08
CA VAL A 69 -9.33 -7.47 6.45
C VAL A 69 -8.69 -6.71 7.59
N THR A 70 -8.58 -5.39 7.45
CA THR A 70 -8.23 -4.50 8.56
C THR A 70 -9.26 -3.37 8.65
N SER A 71 -9.44 -2.80 9.84
CA SER A 71 -10.38 -1.71 10.06
C SER A 71 -9.80 -0.69 11.02
N GLU A 72 -9.69 0.55 10.55
CA GLU A 72 -9.11 1.66 11.31
C GLU A 72 -9.67 2.99 10.79
N SER A 73 -9.75 4.01 11.65
CA SER A 73 -10.04 5.36 11.19
C SER A 73 -8.85 5.94 10.42
N LEU A 74 -9.12 6.44 9.21
CA LEU A 74 -8.13 6.97 8.27
C LEU A 74 -7.87 8.47 8.45
N ASP A 75 -8.75 9.15 9.17
CA ASP A 75 -8.73 10.58 9.44
C ASP A 75 -9.16 10.85 10.90
N LEU A 76 -9.45 12.11 11.23
CA LEU A 76 -10.00 12.48 12.55
C LEU A 76 -11.45 12.02 12.75
N SER A 77 -12.05 11.24 11.83
CA SER A 77 -13.39 10.71 12.01
C SER A 77 -13.42 9.64 13.11
N THR A 78 -14.58 9.49 13.72
CA THR A 78 -14.83 8.47 14.75
C THR A 78 -15.20 7.11 14.18
N SER A 79 -15.31 6.97 12.85
CA SER A 79 -15.80 5.77 12.19
C SER A 79 -14.67 5.13 11.38
N ASN A 80 -14.39 3.87 11.66
CA ASN A 80 -13.32 3.17 10.95
C ASN A 80 -13.69 2.91 9.50
N SER A 81 -12.74 3.06 8.58
CA SER A 81 -12.82 2.46 7.26
C SER A 81 -12.44 0.98 7.34
N VAL A 82 -12.87 0.18 6.36
CA VAL A 82 -12.52 -1.24 6.25
C VAL A 82 -11.74 -1.46 4.96
N VAL A 83 -10.51 -1.95 5.09
CA VAL A 83 -9.65 -2.29 3.95
C VAL A 83 -9.67 -3.79 3.78
N VAL A 84 -9.98 -4.24 2.56
CA VAL A 84 -10.09 -5.65 2.21
C VAL A 84 -9.14 -5.98 1.07
N TYR A 85 -8.35 -7.02 1.27
CA TYR A 85 -7.68 -7.75 0.19
C TYR A 85 -8.34 -9.12 0.04
N GLY A 86 -8.70 -9.50 -1.18
CA GLY A 86 -9.42 -10.74 -1.41
C GLY A 86 -9.23 -11.30 -2.80
N LYS A 87 -9.97 -12.39 -3.05
CA LYS A 87 -9.99 -13.07 -4.34
C LYS A 87 -11.42 -13.32 -4.82
N ALA A 88 -11.60 -13.21 -6.12
CA ALA A 88 -12.83 -13.52 -6.81
C ALA A 88 -12.56 -14.58 -7.88
N MET A 89 -13.46 -15.54 -7.99
CA MET A 89 -13.41 -16.57 -9.03
C MET A 89 -14.62 -16.39 -9.96
N SER A 90 -14.37 -16.24 -11.25
CA SER A 90 -15.42 -16.15 -12.26
C SER A 90 -15.96 -17.53 -12.64
N ALA A 91 -17.11 -17.54 -13.34
CA ALA A 91 -17.75 -18.76 -13.81
C ALA A 91 -16.90 -19.60 -14.79
N ASN A 92 -15.98 -18.96 -15.52
CA ASN A 92 -15.03 -19.64 -16.40
C ASN A 92 -13.74 -20.12 -15.67
N GLY A 93 -13.69 -19.99 -14.35
CA GLY A 93 -12.55 -20.43 -13.52
C GLY A 93 -11.40 -19.42 -13.43
N ALA A 94 -11.48 -18.25 -14.06
CA ALA A 94 -10.45 -17.23 -13.92
C ALA A 94 -10.44 -16.66 -12.49
N LEU A 95 -9.24 -16.57 -11.91
CA LEU A 95 -9.03 -15.97 -10.59
C LEU A 95 -8.59 -14.52 -10.76
N SER A 96 -9.08 -13.66 -9.89
CA SER A 96 -8.65 -12.27 -9.78
C SER A 96 -8.46 -11.93 -8.32
N ARG A 97 -7.40 -11.19 -8.00
CA ARG A 97 -7.29 -10.52 -6.71
C ARG A 97 -7.99 -9.20 -6.79
N PHE A 98 -8.48 -8.73 -5.64
CA PHE A 98 -9.05 -7.40 -5.55
C PHE A 98 -8.66 -6.77 -4.23
N LEU A 99 -8.67 -5.44 -4.27
CA LEU A 99 -8.61 -4.59 -3.12
C LEU A 99 -9.86 -3.72 -3.08
N MET A 100 -10.43 -3.53 -1.90
CA MET A 100 -11.46 -2.53 -1.67
C MET A 100 -11.24 -1.75 -0.38
N ILE A 101 -11.51 -0.45 -0.45
CA ILE A 101 -11.58 0.42 0.71
C ILE A 101 -13.05 0.80 0.89
N PHE A 102 -13.61 0.35 1.98
CA PHE A 102 -14.97 0.65 2.39
C PHE A 102 -14.92 1.81 3.39
N GLU A 103 -15.59 2.90 3.06
CA GLU A 103 -15.62 4.09 3.90
C GLU A 103 -17.00 4.25 4.53
N PRO A 104 -17.09 4.78 5.76
CA PRO A 104 -18.36 5.01 6.40
C PRO A 104 -19.29 5.85 5.54
N SER A 105 -20.44 5.30 5.16
CA SER A 105 -21.52 6.06 4.54
C SER A 105 -21.94 7.16 5.52
N GLY A 106 -22.01 8.40 5.04
CA GLY A 106 -22.35 9.56 5.87
C GLY A 106 -23.60 9.32 6.70
N GLN A 107 -23.43 9.05 8.00
CA GLN A 107 -24.54 9.00 8.94
C GLN A 107 -25.01 10.42 9.19
N ASN A 108 -26.27 10.70 8.87
CA ASN A 108 -26.87 11.97 9.23
C ASN A 108 -26.97 12.08 10.77
N LEU A 109 -27.02 13.29 11.32
CA LEU A 109 -27.20 13.52 12.77
C LEU A 109 -28.39 12.75 13.34
N ILE A 110 -29.47 12.61 12.56
CA ILE A 110 -30.65 11.84 12.94
C ILE A 110 -30.31 10.35 13.09
N ASP A 111 -29.57 9.77 12.14
CA ASP A 111 -29.17 8.36 12.19
C ASP A 111 -28.29 8.05 13.42
N LYS A 112 -27.41 8.98 13.78
CA LYS A 112 -26.62 8.92 15.04
C LYS A 112 -27.51 8.96 16.29
N VAL A 113 -28.51 9.86 16.32
CA VAL A 113 -29.44 10.01 17.44
C VAL A 113 -30.39 8.82 17.59
N VAL A 114 -30.80 8.21 16.47
CA VAL A 114 -31.67 7.02 16.50
C VAL A 114 -30.92 5.69 16.62
N GLY A 115 -29.58 5.76 16.77
CA GLY A 115 -28.74 4.57 16.88
C GLY A 115 -28.76 3.68 15.64
N ARG A 116 -29.09 4.23 14.47
CA ARG A 116 -29.03 3.49 13.21
C ARG A 116 -27.57 3.23 12.88
N PRO A 117 -27.16 1.97 12.68
CA PRO A 117 -25.81 1.69 12.24
C PRO A 117 -25.63 2.30 10.85
N GLY A 118 -24.74 3.28 10.74
CA GLY A 118 -24.24 3.68 9.42
C GLY A 118 -23.57 2.50 8.77
N PHE A 119 -23.75 2.44 7.45
CA PHE A 119 -23.16 1.39 6.65
C PHE A 119 -21.89 1.91 5.96
N TYR A 120 -21.38 1.15 5.00
CA TYR A 120 -20.21 1.51 4.23
C TYR A 120 -20.57 1.74 2.76
N ASP A 121 -19.85 2.66 2.13
CA ASP A 121 -19.76 2.81 0.68
C ASP A 121 -18.39 2.31 0.20
N ILE A 122 -18.30 1.93 -1.08
CA ILE A 122 -17.01 1.61 -1.70
C ILE A 122 -16.32 2.94 -2.05
N GLY A 123 -15.38 3.37 -1.21
CA GLY A 123 -14.56 4.56 -1.46
C GLY A 123 -13.48 4.30 -2.52
N TYR A 124 -12.98 3.07 -2.61
CA TYR A 124 -12.03 2.66 -3.64
C TYR A 124 -12.13 1.17 -3.97
N TRP A 125 -11.82 0.82 -5.22
CA TRP A 125 -11.67 -0.56 -5.66
C TRP A 125 -10.50 -0.68 -6.65
N ALA A 126 -9.79 -1.79 -6.59
CA ALA A 126 -8.82 -2.20 -7.60
C ALA A 126 -8.90 -3.71 -7.84
N ILE A 127 -8.70 -4.15 -9.08
CA ILE A 127 -8.74 -5.55 -9.50
C ILE A 127 -7.43 -5.91 -10.20
N ILE A 128 -6.81 -7.01 -9.78
CA ILE A 128 -5.59 -7.58 -10.36
C ILE A 128 -6.01 -8.89 -11.04
N PRO A 129 -6.24 -8.87 -12.36
CA PRO A 129 -6.70 -10.05 -13.09
C PRO A 129 -5.58 -11.07 -13.25
N GLY A 130 -5.94 -12.36 -13.30
CA GLY A 130 -5.02 -13.43 -13.71
C GLY A 130 -3.98 -13.84 -12.68
N ALA A 131 -4.02 -13.29 -11.47
CA ALA A 131 -3.18 -13.77 -10.37
C ALA A 131 -3.75 -15.11 -9.84
N GLU A 132 -2.98 -16.19 -9.90
CA GLU A 132 -3.38 -17.50 -9.36
C GLU A 132 -3.44 -17.53 -7.81
N ASN A 133 -3.80 -18.68 -7.23
CA ASN A 133 -4.08 -18.81 -5.80
C ASN A 133 -2.92 -18.47 -4.85
N ASP A 134 -1.67 -18.55 -5.31
CA ASP A 134 -0.48 -18.20 -4.53
C ASP A 134 0.29 -17.01 -5.13
N GLU A 135 -0.32 -16.35 -6.12
CA GLU A 135 0.23 -15.17 -6.77
C GLU A 135 -0.43 -13.91 -6.21
N VAL A 136 0.42 -12.90 -5.97
CA VAL A 136 0.04 -11.57 -5.47
C VAL A 136 -0.89 -11.66 -4.25
N VAL A 137 -0.36 -12.16 -3.13
CA VAL A 137 -1.11 -12.30 -1.87
C VAL A 137 -0.69 -11.20 -0.90
N ALA A 138 -1.66 -10.59 -0.20
CA ALA A 138 -1.35 -9.68 0.89
C ALA A 138 -0.74 -10.46 2.08
N SER A 139 0.49 -10.11 2.44
CA SER A 139 1.17 -10.63 3.63
C SER A 139 0.83 -9.82 4.88
N SER A 140 0.56 -8.52 4.72
CA SER A 140 0.12 -7.61 5.77
C SER A 140 -0.50 -6.36 5.17
N ILE A 141 -1.40 -5.74 5.94
CA ILE A 141 -2.00 -4.44 5.66
C ILE A 141 -1.74 -3.58 6.89
N ASN A 142 -1.06 -2.46 6.70
CA ASN A 142 -0.76 -1.47 7.72
C ASN A 142 -1.42 -0.15 7.36
N ILE A 143 -1.92 0.57 8.35
CA ILE A 143 -2.53 1.88 8.17
C ILE A 143 -1.73 2.87 9.02
N GLU A 144 -1.09 3.83 8.38
CA GLU A 144 -0.18 4.76 9.04
C GLU A 144 -0.02 6.04 8.21
N ASP A 145 0.23 7.17 8.87
CA ASP A 145 0.56 8.44 8.21
C ASP A 145 2.01 8.38 7.69
N LEU A 146 2.18 8.20 6.37
CA LEU A 146 3.50 7.95 5.77
C LEU A 146 4.24 9.24 5.45
N ASP A 147 3.56 10.33 5.11
CA ASP A 147 4.16 11.62 4.79
C ASP A 147 3.98 12.68 5.90
N LYS A 148 3.46 12.26 7.06
CA LYS A 148 3.24 13.08 8.25
C LYS A 148 2.30 14.26 7.99
N ASP A 149 1.31 14.08 7.10
CA ASP A 149 0.31 15.11 6.76
C ASP A 149 -0.91 15.12 7.72
N GLY A 150 -0.97 14.17 8.64
CA GLY A 150 -2.05 13.99 9.63
C GLY A 150 -3.15 13.02 9.18
N ASN A 151 -3.18 12.61 7.91
CA ASN A 151 -4.07 11.58 7.38
C ASN A 151 -3.32 10.26 7.25
N LYS A 152 -4.02 9.15 7.47
CA LYS A 152 -3.39 7.83 7.34
C LYS A 152 -3.47 7.33 5.91
N ASP A 153 -2.38 6.74 5.48
CA ASP A 153 -2.26 6.00 4.23
C ASP A 153 -2.35 4.49 4.50
N ILE A 154 -2.63 3.72 3.46
CA ILE A 154 -2.74 2.26 3.55
C ILE A 154 -1.55 1.63 2.84
N LEU A 155 -0.79 0.83 3.57
CA LEU A 155 0.37 0.08 3.09
C LEU A 155 0.05 -1.41 3.01
N ILE A 156 0.23 -2.02 1.84
CA ILE A 156 -0.02 -3.45 1.63
C ILE A 156 1.26 -4.11 1.14
N ARG A 157 1.78 -5.03 1.95
CA ARG A 157 2.95 -5.83 1.58
C ARG A 157 2.50 -7.06 0.83
N LEU A 158 2.95 -7.24 -0.40
CA LEU A 158 2.59 -8.35 -1.25
C LEU A 158 3.65 -9.45 -1.23
N LYS A 159 3.21 -10.70 -1.39
CA LYS A 159 4.05 -11.88 -1.58
C LYS A 159 3.49 -12.73 -2.72
N SER A 160 4.36 -13.21 -3.60
CA SER A 160 4.03 -14.23 -4.61
C SER A 160 4.93 -15.43 -4.40
N THR A 161 4.39 -16.64 -4.33
CA THR A 161 5.19 -17.85 -4.08
C THR A 161 5.20 -18.72 -5.34
N TYR A 162 6.39 -18.97 -5.87
CA TYR A 162 6.64 -19.84 -7.02
C TYR A 162 7.40 -21.08 -6.57
N MET A 163 7.49 -22.11 -7.42
CA MET A 163 8.24 -23.33 -7.11
C MET A 163 9.73 -23.06 -6.82
N ASP A 164 10.29 -22.06 -7.50
CA ASP A 164 11.70 -21.69 -7.51
C ASP A 164 12.01 -20.47 -6.61
N GLY A 165 11.01 -19.82 -6.01
CA GLY A 165 11.26 -18.56 -5.32
C GLY A 165 10.06 -17.84 -4.73
N VAL A 166 10.35 -16.71 -4.07
CA VAL A 166 9.33 -15.82 -3.51
C VAL A 166 9.58 -14.41 -3.99
N SER A 167 8.55 -13.78 -4.55
CA SER A 167 8.57 -12.36 -4.88
C SER A 167 7.90 -11.53 -3.80
N LYS A 168 8.42 -10.32 -3.57
CA LYS A 168 7.86 -9.35 -2.63
C LYS A 168 7.53 -8.06 -3.35
N GLY A 169 6.43 -7.42 -2.94
CA GLY A 169 6.00 -6.14 -3.50
C GLY A 169 5.41 -5.24 -2.43
N LEU A 170 5.09 -4.02 -2.83
CA LEU A 170 4.45 -3.01 -1.99
C LEU A 170 3.38 -2.29 -2.80
N LEU A 171 2.20 -2.14 -2.22
CA LEU A 171 1.18 -1.19 -2.68
C LEU A 171 0.94 -0.16 -1.59
N ILE A 172 0.72 1.08 -1.99
CA ILE A 172 0.37 2.19 -1.13
C ILE A 172 -0.88 2.86 -1.69
N PHE A 173 -1.86 3.11 -0.81
CA PHE A 173 -3.04 3.90 -1.13
C PHE A 173 -3.00 5.18 -0.31
N LYS A 174 -3.07 6.31 -1.00
CA LYS A 174 -3.08 7.64 -0.40
C LYS A 174 -4.22 8.45 -0.99
N LYS A 175 -4.89 9.24 -0.15
CA LYS A 175 -5.85 10.24 -0.61
C LYS A 175 -5.13 11.52 -1.03
N ASP A 176 -5.55 12.12 -2.13
CA ASP A 176 -5.12 13.47 -2.46
C ASP A 176 -5.96 14.55 -1.73
N LYS A 177 -5.60 15.81 -1.97
CA LYS A 177 -6.30 16.98 -1.42
C LYS A 177 -7.79 17.09 -1.82
N HIS A 178 -8.27 16.29 -2.78
CA HIS A 178 -9.66 16.23 -3.20
C HIS A 178 -10.36 14.97 -2.69
N ASP A 179 -9.77 14.26 -1.73
CA ASP A 179 -10.30 13.04 -1.12
C ASP A 179 -10.36 11.84 -2.10
N LEU A 180 -9.56 11.88 -3.17
CA LEU A 180 -9.48 10.80 -4.15
C LEU A 180 -8.33 9.86 -3.82
N TRP A 181 -8.63 8.55 -3.79
CA TRP A 181 -7.64 7.49 -3.58
C TRP A 181 -6.74 7.30 -4.81
N HIS A 182 -5.42 7.24 -4.56
CA HIS A 182 -4.39 6.93 -5.55
C HIS A 182 -3.67 5.64 -5.17
N LEU A 183 -3.55 4.72 -6.13
CA LEU A 183 -2.77 3.50 -6.00
C LEU A 183 -1.34 3.72 -6.51
N MET A 184 -0.38 3.41 -5.65
CA MET A 184 1.05 3.42 -5.97
C MET A 184 1.61 2.03 -5.73
N GLY A 185 2.36 1.51 -6.70
CA GLY A 185 3.16 0.30 -6.54
C GLY A 185 4.64 0.59 -6.58
N LEU A 186 5.46 -0.36 -6.14
CA LEU A 186 6.91 -0.28 -6.40
C LEU A 186 7.15 -0.12 -7.91
N PRO A 187 8.05 0.79 -8.33
CA PRO A 187 8.46 0.90 -9.72
C PRO A 187 9.40 -0.24 -10.12
N SER A 188 9.60 -0.43 -11.43
CA SER A 188 10.60 -1.35 -11.97
C SER A 188 12.01 -0.91 -11.57
N MET A 189 12.73 -1.80 -10.90
CA MET A 189 14.12 -1.59 -10.54
C MET A 189 15.03 -1.71 -11.77
N THR A 190 14.67 -2.58 -12.73
CA THR A 190 15.37 -2.70 -14.02
C THR A 190 15.34 -1.39 -14.81
N LYS A 191 14.16 -0.78 -14.97
CA LYS A 191 14.03 0.50 -15.69
C LYS A 191 14.81 1.62 -15.02
N ILE A 192 14.80 1.66 -13.69
CA ILE A 192 15.60 2.62 -12.92
C ILE A 192 17.09 2.38 -13.22
N MET A 193 17.57 1.15 -13.06
CA MET A 193 18.96 0.78 -13.33
C MET A 193 19.40 1.15 -14.76
N HIS A 194 18.60 0.81 -15.78
CA HIS A 194 18.90 1.12 -17.18
C HIS A 194 18.93 2.62 -17.46
N SER A 195 17.98 3.38 -16.92
CA SER A 195 17.94 4.84 -17.08
C SER A 195 19.24 5.47 -16.58
N ILE A 196 19.74 4.99 -15.43
CA ILE A 196 20.99 5.45 -14.81
C ILE A 196 22.19 5.06 -15.65
N ALA A 197 22.27 3.80 -16.07
CA ALA A 197 23.35 3.30 -16.92
C ALA A 197 23.41 4.01 -18.29
N ALA A 198 22.27 4.51 -18.78
CA ALA A 198 22.16 5.34 -19.98
C ALA A 198 22.54 6.82 -19.73
N GLY A 199 22.90 7.20 -18.50
CA GLY A 199 23.26 8.57 -18.13
C GLY A 199 22.07 9.52 -17.95
N GLN A 200 20.84 8.98 -17.84
CA GLN A 200 19.67 9.77 -17.49
C GLN A 200 19.61 9.92 -15.98
N SER A 201 19.27 11.13 -15.52
CA SER A 201 19.01 11.36 -14.10
C SER A 201 17.62 10.84 -13.76
N PRO A 202 17.44 10.08 -12.66
CA PRO A 202 16.11 9.75 -12.15
C PRO A 202 15.45 10.97 -11.47
N LEU A 203 16.13 12.12 -11.40
CA LEU A 203 15.62 13.35 -10.80
C LEU A 203 14.68 14.10 -11.78
N PRO A 204 13.66 14.80 -11.26
CA PRO A 204 12.91 15.78 -12.04
C PRO A 204 13.84 16.83 -12.68
N GLU A 205 13.45 17.37 -13.85
CA GLU A 205 14.18 18.45 -14.51
C GLU A 205 14.48 19.61 -13.55
N GLY A 206 15.74 20.05 -13.48
CA GLY A 206 16.16 21.22 -12.69
C GLY A 206 16.93 20.91 -11.40
N LEU A 207 16.99 19.65 -10.96
CA LEU A 207 17.87 19.20 -9.88
C LEU A 207 19.11 18.53 -10.47
N GLN A 208 20.23 19.27 -10.53
CA GLN A 208 21.52 18.67 -10.88
C GLN A 208 22.22 18.19 -9.60
N PRO A 209 22.67 16.92 -9.51
CA PRO A 209 23.52 16.52 -8.40
C PRO A 209 24.81 17.35 -8.44
N ILE A 210 25.20 17.90 -7.28
CA ILE A 210 26.33 18.82 -7.17
C ILE A 210 27.68 18.09 -7.32
N LEU A 211 27.71 16.75 -7.25
CA LEU A 211 28.92 15.91 -7.40
C LEU A 211 28.57 14.55 -8.04
N PRO A 212 29.49 13.87 -8.76
CA PRO A 212 29.27 12.48 -9.18
C PRO A 212 29.78 11.53 -8.09
N PRO A 213 28.89 10.77 -7.46
CA PRO A 213 29.20 9.36 -7.26
C PRO A 213 27.98 8.48 -7.50
N ILE A 214 28.20 7.33 -8.15
CA ILE A 214 27.33 6.18 -7.96
C ILE A 214 27.76 5.57 -6.62
N PRO A 215 26.87 5.49 -5.62
CA PRO A 215 27.21 5.00 -4.29
C PRO A 215 27.27 3.47 -4.32
N TRP A 216 28.36 2.89 -3.80
CA TRP A 216 28.59 1.46 -3.85
C TRP A 216 28.74 0.85 -2.46
N PHE A 217 28.40 -0.42 -2.34
CA PHE A 217 28.68 -1.19 -1.13
C PHE A 217 29.29 -2.56 -1.43
N SER A 218 30.02 -3.11 -0.48
CA SER A 218 30.45 -4.50 -0.50
C SER A 218 30.81 -4.98 0.89
N ASN A 219 30.69 -6.28 1.12
CA ASN A 219 31.26 -6.94 2.29
C ASN A 219 32.75 -7.27 2.10
N ASP A 220 33.30 -7.17 0.88
CA ASP A 220 34.72 -7.39 0.59
C ASP A 220 35.49 -6.06 0.48
N LYS A 221 36.26 -5.76 1.52
CA LYS A 221 37.10 -4.55 1.62
C LYS A 221 38.23 -4.48 0.60
N LYS A 222 38.52 -5.56 -0.12
CA LYS A 222 39.59 -5.58 -1.14
C LYS A 222 39.11 -5.07 -2.50
N LEU A 223 37.80 -4.98 -2.71
CA LEU A 223 37.23 -4.49 -3.95
C LEU A 223 37.37 -2.96 -4.03
N LYS A 224 37.75 -2.48 -5.22
CA LYS A 224 37.80 -1.05 -5.54
C LYS A 224 36.65 -0.70 -6.50
N PRO A 225 36.05 0.50 -6.37
CA PRO A 225 35.03 0.97 -7.31
C PRO A 225 35.53 0.95 -8.75
N GLN A 226 34.75 0.36 -9.66
CA GLN A 226 35.00 0.45 -11.10
C GLN A 226 34.10 1.54 -11.70
N SER A 227 34.63 2.32 -12.66
CA SER A 227 33.97 3.51 -13.19
C SER A 227 33.14 3.27 -14.46
N ASN A 228 32.91 2.02 -14.90
CA ASN A 228 32.18 1.72 -16.13
C ASN A 228 30.85 1.01 -15.84
N TYR A 229 29.75 1.71 -16.10
CA TYR A 229 28.38 1.32 -15.74
C TYR A 229 27.57 0.78 -16.91
N LYS A 230 28.12 0.81 -18.13
CA LYS A 230 27.38 0.39 -19.33
C LYS A 230 26.96 -1.07 -19.28
N HIS A 231 27.67 -1.90 -18.52
CA HIS A 231 27.34 -3.32 -18.35
C HIS A 231 25.97 -3.52 -17.69
N TYR A 232 25.50 -2.57 -16.86
CA TYR A 232 24.16 -2.64 -16.28
C TYR A 232 23.03 -2.47 -17.29
N LEU A 233 23.30 -1.97 -18.51
CA LEU A 233 22.30 -1.93 -19.59
C LEU A 233 21.94 -3.33 -20.09
N ASP A 234 22.84 -4.29 -19.91
CA ASP A 234 22.67 -5.67 -20.36
C ASP A 234 22.14 -6.59 -19.25
N TRP A 235 21.95 -6.05 -18.04
CA TRP A 235 21.47 -6.78 -16.87
C TRP A 235 20.03 -6.40 -16.53
N GLU A 236 19.33 -7.29 -15.83
CA GLU A 236 17.97 -7.05 -15.37
C GLU A 236 17.85 -7.38 -13.89
N VAL A 237 16.92 -6.75 -13.18
CA VAL A 237 16.49 -7.23 -11.87
C VAL A 237 15.45 -8.31 -12.08
N ASP A 238 15.54 -9.40 -11.32
CA ASP A 238 14.54 -10.46 -11.36
C ASP A 238 13.23 -9.93 -10.74
N GLU A 239 12.33 -9.42 -11.58
CA GLU A 239 11.08 -8.78 -11.17
C GLU A 239 9.90 -9.20 -12.07
N SER A 240 8.70 -9.18 -11.50
CA SER A 240 7.45 -9.51 -12.18
C SER A 240 6.57 -8.26 -12.28
N ASP A 241 6.15 -7.93 -13.50
CA ASP A 241 5.16 -6.88 -13.79
C ASP A 241 3.76 -7.42 -13.49
N TRP A 242 3.02 -6.67 -12.69
CA TRP A 242 1.60 -6.89 -12.45
C TRP A 242 0.80 -5.63 -12.75
N GLN A 243 -0.44 -5.83 -13.19
CA GLN A 243 -1.37 -4.73 -13.46
C GLN A 243 -2.57 -4.79 -12.53
N ALA A 244 -2.85 -3.66 -11.88
CA ALA A 244 -4.11 -3.40 -11.20
C ALA A 244 -4.96 -2.47 -12.07
N THR A 245 -6.27 -2.72 -12.13
CA THR A 245 -7.24 -1.81 -12.76
C THR A 245 -8.14 -1.23 -11.68
N ASP A 246 -8.29 0.09 -11.69
CA ASP A 246 -9.24 0.83 -10.83
C ASP A 246 -10.11 1.78 -11.67
N ALA A 247 -10.82 2.70 -11.00
CA ALA A 247 -11.69 3.66 -11.66
C ALA A 247 -10.96 4.68 -12.55
N ILE A 248 -9.66 4.92 -12.31
CA ILE A 248 -8.84 5.92 -13.01
C ILE A 248 -8.11 5.27 -14.19
N GLY A 249 -7.78 3.98 -14.10
CA GLY A 249 -7.22 3.22 -15.21
C GLY A 249 -6.41 2.01 -14.79
N LYS A 250 -5.40 1.67 -15.61
CA LYS A 250 -4.47 0.58 -15.34
C LYS A 250 -3.20 1.12 -14.71
N HIS A 251 -2.75 0.45 -13.65
CA HIS A 251 -1.55 0.78 -12.89
C HIS A 251 -0.63 -0.44 -12.89
N SER A 252 0.57 -0.26 -13.43
CA SER A 252 1.63 -1.28 -13.32
C SER A 252 2.33 -1.15 -11.96
N PHE A 253 2.63 -2.29 -11.36
CA PHE A 253 3.46 -2.39 -10.17
C PHE A 253 4.37 -3.62 -10.28
N TRP A 254 5.53 -3.55 -9.65
CA TRP A 254 6.54 -4.59 -9.75
C TRP A 254 6.67 -5.36 -8.43
N MET A 255 6.78 -6.68 -8.55
CA MET A 255 7.14 -7.56 -7.44
C MET A 255 8.52 -8.14 -7.72
N ILE A 256 9.46 -7.94 -6.81
CA ILE A 256 10.85 -8.32 -7.01
C ILE A 256 11.07 -9.71 -6.42
N ARG A 257 11.67 -10.61 -7.21
CA ARG A 257 11.90 -12.01 -6.84
C ARG A 257 13.07 -12.12 -5.84
N ASN A 258 13.23 -13.33 -5.30
CA ASN A 258 14.42 -13.90 -4.65
C ASN A 258 15.41 -12.93 -3.99
N GLY A 259 15.56 -13.01 -2.65
CA GLY A 259 16.52 -12.17 -1.91
C GLY A 259 16.02 -10.77 -1.55
N THR A 260 14.92 -10.33 -2.17
CA THR A 260 14.34 -9.00 -1.96
C THR A 260 14.06 -8.68 -0.49
N LYS A 261 14.45 -7.49 -0.07
CA LYS A 261 14.08 -6.88 1.23
C LYS A 261 13.38 -5.55 0.97
N ILE A 262 12.23 -5.34 1.61
CA ILE A 262 11.49 -4.07 1.58
C ILE A 262 11.28 -3.66 3.03
N LYS A 263 11.87 -2.54 3.45
CA LYS A 263 11.74 -2.03 4.82
C LYS A 263 11.36 -0.56 4.78
N MET A 264 10.48 -0.17 5.71
CA MET A 264 10.07 1.22 5.88
C MET A 264 10.94 1.83 6.97
N PHE A 265 11.34 3.08 6.79
CA PHE A 265 12.13 3.84 7.75
C PHE A 265 11.53 5.23 7.95
N GLU A 266 11.79 5.80 9.12
CA GLU A 266 11.46 7.18 9.41
C GLU A 266 12.63 8.08 9.05
N ASN A 267 12.34 9.09 8.25
CA ASN A 267 13.27 10.17 7.94
C ASN A 267 12.93 11.36 8.84
N ASP A 268 13.54 11.38 10.02
CA ASP A 268 13.30 12.43 11.01
C ASP A 268 13.85 13.81 10.58
N GLN A 269 14.84 13.83 9.68
CA GLN A 269 15.42 15.07 9.18
C GLN A 269 14.48 15.80 8.21
N ALA A 270 13.79 15.05 7.33
CA ALA A 270 12.92 15.61 6.31
C ALA A 270 11.42 15.49 6.65
N GLY A 271 11.07 14.79 7.73
CA GLY A 271 9.71 14.76 8.26
C GLY A 271 8.75 13.85 7.49
N TYR A 272 9.21 12.75 6.89
CA TYR A 272 8.37 11.74 6.23
C TYR A 272 8.91 10.33 6.44
N LYS A 273 8.18 9.31 6.00
CA LYS A 273 8.65 7.91 5.92
C LYS A 273 9.01 7.56 4.49
N HIS A 274 9.98 6.68 4.33
CA HIS A 274 10.42 6.19 3.03
C HIS A 274 10.68 4.67 3.06
N PHE A 275 10.94 4.08 1.91
CA PHE A 275 11.01 2.63 1.74
C PHE A 275 12.35 2.20 1.13
N GLY A 276 13.19 1.53 1.90
CA GLY A 276 14.38 0.86 1.39
C GLY A 276 14.01 -0.45 0.71
N VAL A 277 14.44 -0.62 -0.54
CA VAL A 277 14.23 -1.80 -1.37
C VAL A 277 15.58 -2.34 -1.80
N LEU A 278 15.89 -3.57 -1.43
CA LEU A 278 17.03 -4.34 -1.92
C LEU A 278 16.53 -5.36 -2.94
N ALA A 279 17.22 -5.46 -4.06
CA ALA A 279 16.92 -6.43 -5.12
C ALA A 279 18.20 -7.10 -5.63
N ASN A 280 18.05 -8.36 -6.08
CA ASN A 280 19.10 -9.07 -6.78
C ASN A 280 19.06 -8.68 -8.26
N ILE A 281 20.23 -8.39 -8.82
CA ILE A 281 20.43 -8.24 -10.26
C ILE A 281 20.68 -9.64 -10.82
N TYR A 282 19.96 -9.99 -11.88
CA TYR A 282 20.17 -11.20 -12.67
C TYR A 282 21.44 -11.02 -13.50
N ASP A 283 22.48 -11.72 -13.06
CA ASP A 283 23.85 -11.67 -13.56
C ASP A 283 24.27 -13.03 -14.17
N ASP A 284 23.30 -13.79 -14.70
CA ASP A 284 23.44 -15.17 -15.21
C ASP A 284 23.89 -16.21 -14.15
N GLU A 285 23.96 -15.83 -12.88
CA GLU A 285 24.26 -16.74 -11.76
C GLU A 285 23.00 -17.44 -11.23
N ALA A 286 23.20 -18.49 -10.42
CA ALA A 286 22.11 -19.25 -9.83
C ALA A 286 21.23 -18.38 -8.92
N ILE A 287 19.90 -18.43 -9.11
CA ILE A 287 18.84 -17.70 -8.36
C ILE A 287 19.03 -17.71 -6.82
N GLN A 288 19.64 -18.78 -6.30
CA GLN A 288 20.01 -18.91 -4.89
C GLN A 288 21.53 -18.78 -4.76
N GLY A 289 22.02 -17.57 -4.50
CA GLY A 289 23.44 -17.33 -4.41
C GLY A 289 23.79 -15.91 -4.02
N LYS A 290 25.08 -15.58 -4.18
CA LYS A 290 25.54 -14.20 -4.13
C LYS A 290 25.31 -13.58 -5.51
N HIS A 291 24.75 -12.38 -5.53
CA HIS A 291 24.45 -11.66 -6.76
C HIS A 291 25.00 -10.25 -6.69
N HIS A 292 25.13 -9.61 -7.83
CA HIS A 292 25.09 -8.15 -7.82
C HIS A 292 23.75 -7.68 -7.25
N LEU A 293 23.80 -6.64 -6.42
CA LEU A 293 22.63 -6.12 -5.71
C LEU A 293 22.42 -4.66 -6.06
N ILE A 294 21.16 -4.24 -6.07
CA ILE A 294 20.74 -2.84 -6.11
C ILE A 294 19.91 -2.52 -4.87
N VAL A 295 20.19 -1.37 -4.26
CA VAL A 295 19.42 -0.84 -3.13
C VAL A 295 18.93 0.55 -3.46
N SER A 296 17.63 0.79 -3.33
CA SER A 296 17.03 2.10 -3.56
C SER A 296 16.08 2.45 -2.42
N PHE A 297 16.11 3.70 -1.99
CA PHE A 297 15.11 4.26 -1.08
C PHE A 297 14.05 5.00 -1.86
N PHE A 298 12.77 4.81 -1.55
CA PHE A 298 11.66 5.46 -2.23
C PHE A 298 10.84 6.30 -1.26
N ARG A 299 10.51 7.53 -1.65
CA ARG A 299 9.55 8.37 -0.92
C ARG A 299 8.29 8.58 -1.75
N ILE A 300 7.22 8.95 -1.06
CA ILE A 300 5.98 9.39 -1.72
C ILE A 300 6.16 10.85 -2.11
N GLU A 301 5.95 11.16 -3.38
CA GLU A 301 5.85 12.53 -3.87
C GLU A 301 4.83 12.59 -5.00
N ASN A 302 3.92 13.56 -4.95
CA ASN A 302 2.87 13.73 -5.97
C ASN A 302 2.10 12.44 -6.29
N ASN A 303 1.74 11.68 -5.24
CA ASN A 303 1.06 10.37 -5.34
C ASN A 303 1.81 9.35 -6.20
N ARG A 304 3.15 9.37 -6.17
CA ARG A 304 4.02 8.38 -6.80
C ARG A 304 5.15 8.00 -5.86
N LEU A 305 5.61 6.75 -5.96
CA LEU A 305 6.86 6.32 -5.36
C LEU A 305 8.01 6.72 -6.28
N ILE A 306 8.87 7.61 -5.81
CA ILE A 306 10.05 8.10 -6.54
C ILE A 306 11.31 7.83 -5.70
N PRO A 307 12.48 7.70 -6.33
CA PRO A 307 13.74 7.61 -5.59
C PRO A 307 13.91 8.79 -4.62
N ASP A 308 14.15 8.49 -3.35
CA ASP A 308 14.44 9.49 -2.34
C ASP A 308 15.84 10.08 -2.56
N GLN A 309 15.90 11.37 -2.84
CA GLN A 309 17.13 12.07 -3.18
C GLN A 309 18.06 12.20 -1.98
N HIS A 310 17.50 12.22 -0.76
CA HIS A 310 18.26 12.30 0.47
C HIS A 310 18.85 10.94 0.88
N TRP A 311 18.55 9.84 0.18
CA TRP A 311 19.18 8.53 0.52
C TRP A 311 19.82 7.85 -0.66
N ASN A 312 19.37 8.16 -1.86
CA ASN A 312 20.01 7.68 -3.06
C ASN A 312 21.14 8.62 -3.52
N TRP A 313 21.35 9.81 -2.92
CA TRP A 313 22.35 10.77 -3.43
C TRP A 313 22.27 10.94 -4.96
N ALA A 314 21.05 11.09 -5.47
CA ALA A 314 20.62 11.08 -6.87
C ALA A 314 20.49 9.72 -7.59
N TYR A 315 21.01 8.60 -7.07
CA TYR A 315 20.98 7.28 -7.75
C TYR A 315 20.92 6.08 -6.77
N PRO A 316 20.12 5.03 -7.01
CA PRO A 316 20.23 3.76 -6.30
C PRO A 316 21.68 3.30 -6.09
N MET A 317 21.92 2.64 -4.96
CA MET A 317 23.20 2.02 -4.61
C MET A 317 23.39 0.68 -5.29
N PHE A 318 24.60 0.39 -5.73
CA PHE A 318 24.96 -0.90 -6.35
C PHE A 318 26.03 -1.64 -5.55
N SER A 319 26.02 -2.96 -5.57
CA SER A 319 27.14 -3.72 -4.99
C SER A 319 28.38 -3.69 -5.88
N LEU A 320 29.57 -3.60 -5.29
CA LEU A 320 30.85 -3.67 -6.03
C LEU A 320 31.18 -5.07 -6.57
N GLY A 321 30.54 -6.10 -6.00
CA GLY A 321 30.73 -7.49 -6.35
C GLY A 321 29.51 -8.33 -5.98
N LEU A 322 29.67 -9.64 -6.04
CA LEU A 322 28.63 -10.59 -5.65
C LEU A 322 28.45 -10.59 -4.13
N GLU A 323 27.25 -10.25 -3.68
CA GLU A 323 26.89 -10.17 -2.27
C GLU A 323 25.74 -11.12 -1.92
N ASP A 324 25.77 -11.65 -0.69
CA ASP A 324 24.63 -12.41 -0.17
C ASP A 324 23.55 -11.41 0.29
N SER A 325 22.44 -11.35 -0.45
CA SER A 325 21.27 -10.53 -0.12
C SER A 325 20.77 -10.75 1.31
N LYS A 326 20.97 -11.95 1.90
CA LYS A 326 20.59 -12.23 3.29
C LYS A 326 21.48 -11.51 4.30
N ALA A 327 22.76 -11.33 3.99
CA ALA A 327 23.72 -10.66 4.86
C ALA A 327 23.56 -9.13 4.87
N VAL A 328 23.04 -8.54 3.80
CA VAL A 328 22.87 -7.08 3.71
C VAL A 328 21.74 -6.57 4.62
N ASP A 329 22.04 -5.76 5.64
CA ASP A 329 21.02 -5.10 6.46
C ASP A 329 20.65 -3.72 5.88
N LEU A 330 19.38 -3.54 5.54
CA LEU A 330 18.87 -2.24 5.11
C LEU A 330 18.93 -1.16 6.21
N ASN A 331 19.00 -1.53 7.49
CA ASN A 331 19.21 -0.57 8.59
C ASN A 331 20.59 0.07 8.52
N GLU A 332 21.62 -0.75 8.38
CA GLU A 332 23.00 -0.28 8.28
C GLU A 332 23.17 0.63 7.05
N ILE A 333 22.55 0.26 5.93
CA ILE A 333 22.54 1.11 4.72
C ILE A 333 21.78 2.42 4.97
N HIS A 334 20.62 2.38 5.64
CA HIS A 334 19.85 3.57 5.95
C HIS A 334 20.61 4.54 6.87
N GLU A 335 21.25 4.03 7.92
CA GLU A 335 22.08 4.80 8.86
C GLU A 335 23.32 5.39 8.18
N ALA A 336 23.97 4.62 7.30
CA ALA A 336 25.05 5.09 6.46
C ALA A 336 24.60 6.24 5.54
N GLY A 337 23.39 6.11 4.98
CA GLY A 337 22.63 7.16 4.30
C GLY A 337 22.64 8.49 5.05
N LEU A 338 22.11 8.46 6.27
CA LEU A 338 22.01 9.61 7.16
C LEU A 338 23.37 10.24 7.50
N GLN A 339 24.39 9.42 7.75
CA GLN A 339 25.71 9.92 8.13
C GLN A 339 26.41 10.68 7.00
N ALA A 340 26.22 10.25 5.75
CA ALA A 340 26.82 10.92 4.60
C ALA A 340 26.34 12.36 4.43
N HIS A 341 25.07 12.65 4.72
CA HIS A 341 24.52 14.00 4.62
C HIS A 341 25.04 14.95 5.68
N ASN A 342 25.42 14.43 6.84
CA ASN A 342 25.91 15.26 7.95
C ASN A 342 27.40 15.59 7.84
N THR A 343 28.16 14.89 6.99
CA THR A 343 29.63 14.93 7.03
C THR A 343 30.27 15.63 5.83
N ASP A 344 29.50 16.11 4.85
CA ASP A 344 29.96 16.73 3.58
C ASP A 344 31.02 15.91 2.80
N ASN A 345 31.33 14.69 3.26
CA ASN A 345 32.37 13.81 2.75
C ASN A 345 31.75 12.50 2.25
N SER A 346 32.11 12.18 1.01
CA SER A 346 31.41 11.28 0.12
C SER A 346 31.98 9.87 0.10
N VAL A 347 31.70 9.02 1.11
CA VAL A 347 31.80 7.55 0.93
C VAL A 347 30.93 6.83 1.97
N PHE A 348 29.84 6.16 1.59
CA PHE A 348 29.30 5.08 2.44
C PHE A 348 28.67 3.92 1.66
N GLY A 349 29.18 2.73 1.98
CA GLY A 349 28.60 1.40 1.74
C GLY A 349 28.97 0.50 2.93
N LEU A 350 28.51 -0.75 2.93
CA LEU A 350 28.69 -1.79 3.98
C LEU A 350 30.13 -2.04 4.51
N THR A 351 31.15 -1.33 4.01
CA THR A 351 32.54 -1.68 4.28
C THR A 351 33.05 -1.36 5.68
N GLU A 352 32.31 -0.61 6.51
CA GLU A 352 32.38 -0.50 7.98
C GLU A 352 32.00 0.91 8.46
N PHE A 353 31.16 1.00 9.49
CA PHE A 353 31.05 2.15 10.40
C PHE A 353 32.37 2.38 11.18
N GLY A 354 33.47 2.60 10.47
CA GLY A 354 34.78 2.73 11.06
C GLY A 354 35.90 2.67 10.05
N LYS A 355 36.06 3.74 9.27
CA LYS A 355 37.35 4.41 9.01
C LYS A 355 37.12 5.60 8.09
N ILE A 356 36.76 6.71 8.72
CA ILE A 356 37.19 8.02 8.25
C ILE A 356 38.70 8.05 8.48
N ASP A 357 39.48 7.59 7.51
CA ASP A 357 40.85 8.09 7.38
C ASP A 357 40.74 9.23 6.35
N SER A 358 40.61 10.44 6.90
CA SER A 358 40.80 11.69 6.18
C SER A 358 42.29 11.81 5.83
N ASP A 359 42.60 11.92 4.53
CA ASP A 359 43.74 12.73 4.09
C ASP A 359 43.26 14.17 3.88
#